data_AF-A0A2G4H1Y1-F1
#
_entry.id   AF-A0A2G4H1Y1-F1
#
_cell.length_a   1.000
_cell.length_b   1.000
_cell.length_c   1.000
_cell.angle_alpha   90.00
_cell.angle_beta   90.00
_cell.angle_gamma   90.00
#
_symmetry.space_group_name_H-M   'P 1'
#
loop_
_entity.id
_entity.type
_entity.pdbx_description
1 polymer ?
#
loop_
_entity_poly.entity_id
_entity_poly.type
_entity_poly.pdbx_seq_one_letter_code
_entity_poly.pdbx_strand_id
1 'polypeptide(L)'
;MENDSISSSSTESKLPLIVGILGFALGAAGLVYGIKAKGAAQAAGEAAGEAKASVAELNGALANKANTFDVTALRADLDKSLADIANNHKEFGDKIADLQKVASSPKVSSKAAAPAGPGEYSVVKGDTLGGIAKKVGISLKTIQELNPDVNANRMQIGQKLKTK
;
A
#
# COMPACT_ATOMS: atom_id res chain seq x y z
N MET A 1 -74.98 68.54 -70.75
CA MET A 1 -75.43 67.15 -70.56
C MET A 1 -74.44 66.25 -71.28
N GLU A 2 -74.44 64.96 -70.94
CA GLU A 2 -73.74 63.85 -71.62
C GLU A 2 -72.24 63.74 -71.29
N ASN A 3 -71.81 62.90 -70.34
CA ASN A 3 -72.06 61.50 -70.00
C ASN A 3 -71.07 60.51 -70.66
N ASP A 4 -70.46 59.74 -69.75
CA ASP A 4 -69.82 58.43 -69.87
C ASP A 4 -68.72 58.19 -70.91
N SER A 5 -67.51 58.09 -70.37
CA SER A 5 -66.58 57.02 -70.74
C SER A 5 -65.78 56.63 -69.50
N ILE A 6 -66.44 55.89 -68.60
CA ILE A 6 -65.74 55.04 -67.63
C ILE A 6 -65.04 53.97 -68.46
N SER A 7 -63.80 54.24 -68.85
CA SER A 7 -62.89 53.24 -69.36
C SER A 7 -62.81 52.13 -68.31
N SER A 8 -63.37 50.96 -68.64
CA SER A 8 -63.17 49.74 -67.89
C SER A 8 -61.66 49.52 -67.78
N SER A 9 -61.11 49.87 -66.63
CA SER A 9 -59.82 49.39 -66.17
C SER A 9 -59.94 47.87 -66.10
N SER A 10 -59.51 47.19 -67.16
CA SER A 10 -59.15 45.79 -67.12
C SER A 10 -58.07 45.67 -66.07
N THR A 11 -58.48 45.36 -64.84
CA THR A 11 -57.60 44.99 -63.75
C THR A 11 -56.90 43.71 -64.20
N GLU A 12 -55.76 43.86 -64.89
CA GLU A 12 -54.89 42.73 -65.19
C GLU A 12 -54.57 42.08 -63.85
N SER A 13 -55.11 40.88 -63.67
CA SER A 13 -55.00 40.16 -62.41
C SER A 13 -53.53 39.82 -62.20
N LYS A 14 -52.86 40.58 -61.32
CA LYS A 14 -51.47 40.33 -60.89
C LYS A 14 -51.36 39.11 -59.97
N LEU A 15 -52.49 38.52 -59.57
CA LEU A 15 -52.58 37.34 -58.72
C LEU A 15 -51.75 36.15 -59.24
N PRO A 16 -51.86 35.69 -60.49
CA PRO A 16 -51.01 34.62 -61.03
C PRO A 16 -49.51 34.94 -60.94
N LEU A 17 -49.08 36.18 -61.17
CA LEU A 17 -47.69 36.58 -61.05
C LEU A 17 -47.21 36.58 -59.59
N ILE A 18 -48.02 37.12 -58.68
CA ILE A 18 -47.72 37.14 -57.23
C ILE A 18 -47.66 35.72 -56.67
N VAL A 19 -48.61 34.86 -57.07
CA VAL A 19 -48.64 33.44 -56.67
C VAL A 19 -47.43 32.69 -57.23
N GLY A 20 -47.00 32.98 -58.47
CA GLY A 20 -45.80 32.40 -59.07
C GLY A 20 -44.51 32.80 -58.35
N ILE A 21 -44.34 34.09 -58.02
CA ILE A 21 -43.19 34.60 -57.26
C ILE A 21 -43.15 34.00 -55.86
N LEU A 22 -44.31 33.93 -55.19
CA LEU A 22 -44.41 33.34 -53.85
C LEU A 22 -44.08 31.84 -53.86
N GLY A 23 -44.60 31.10 -54.85
CA GLY A 23 -44.29 29.68 -55.02
C GLY A 23 -42.81 29.42 -55.31
N PHE A 24 -42.20 30.24 -56.16
CA PHE A 24 -40.77 30.14 -56.45
C PHE A 24 -39.90 30.45 -55.22
N ALA A 25 -40.24 31.51 -54.46
CA ALA A 25 -39.52 31.86 -53.24
C ALA A 25 -39.61 30.76 -52.18
N LEU A 26 -40.79 30.15 -52.00
CA LEU A 26 -40.99 29.03 -51.08
C LEU A 26 -40.23 27.77 -51.54
N GLY A 27 -40.24 27.46 -52.84
CA GLY A 27 -39.48 26.35 -53.40
C GLY A 27 -37.97 26.49 -53.20
N ALA A 28 -37.42 27.69 -53.45
CA ALA A 28 -36.01 27.99 -53.23
C ALA A 28 -35.63 27.86 -51.74
N ALA A 29 -36.47 28.38 -50.83
CA ALA A 29 -36.25 28.26 -49.39
C ALA A 29 -36.26 26.79 -48.92
N GLY A 30 -37.19 25.98 -49.44
CA GLY A 30 -37.29 24.56 -49.13
C GLY A 30 -36.04 23.78 -49.59
N LEU A 31 -35.52 24.08 -50.78
CA LEU A 31 -34.31 23.44 -51.30
C LEU A 31 -33.07 23.80 -50.47
N VAL A 32 -32.91 25.06 -50.08
CA VAL A 32 -31.80 25.51 -49.21
C VAL A 32 -31.88 24.84 -47.84
N TYR A 33 -33.07 24.77 -47.24
CA TYR A 33 -33.26 24.12 -45.95
C TYR A 33 -32.98 22.60 -46.03
N GLY A 34 -33.41 21.94 -47.11
CA GLY A 34 -33.13 20.53 -47.37
C GLY A 34 -31.64 20.21 -47.49
N ILE A 35 -30.87 21.06 -48.18
CA ILE A 35 -29.41 20.90 -48.30
C ILE A 35 -28.73 21.07 -46.94
N LYS A 36 -29.12 22.09 -46.15
CA LYS A 36 -28.58 22.31 -44.79
C LYS A 36 -28.91 21.15 -43.85
N ALA A 37 -30.14 20.64 -43.90
CA ALA A 37 -30.57 19.49 -43.10
C ALA A 37 -29.80 18.21 -43.47
N LYS A 38 -29.58 17.96 -44.78
CA LYS A 38 -28.79 16.82 -45.25
C LYS A 38 -27.33 16.90 -44.80
N GLY A 39 -26.71 18.08 -44.89
CA GLY A 39 -25.35 18.31 -44.40
C GLY A 39 -25.23 18.13 -42.88
N ALA A 40 -26.20 18.63 -42.11
CA ALA A 40 -26.23 18.44 -40.66
C ALA A 40 -26.43 16.97 -40.26
N ALA A 41 -27.28 16.23 -40.99
CA ALA A 41 -27.48 14.80 -40.76
C ALA A 41 -26.23 13.98 -41.10
N GLN A 42 -25.51 14.35 -42.17
CA GLN A 42 -24.26 13.69 -42.54
C GLN A 42 -23.15 13.95 -41.50
N ALA A 43 -22.98 15.19 -41.06
CA ALA A 43 -22.04 15.54 -40.00
C ALA A 43 -22.36 14.84 -38.66
N ALA A 44 -23.65 14.71 -38.31
CA ALA A 44 -24.07 13.95 -37.14
C ALA A 44 -23.78 12.45 -37.27
N GLY A 45 -23.89 11.89 -38.48
CA GLY A 45 -23.53 10.51 -38.78
C GLY A 45 -22.03 10.23 -38.64
N GLU A 46 -21.18 11.12 -39.14
CA GLU A 46 -19.72 11.05 -38.96
C GLU A 46 -19.33 11.16 -37.49
N ALA A 47 -19.85 12.15 -36.76
CA ALA A 47 -19.57 12.30 -35.33
C ALA A 47 -20.03 11.09 -34.49
N ALA A 48 -21.16 10.47 -34.87
CA ALA A 48 -21.62 9.23 -34.24
C ALA A 48 -20.74 8.02 -34.59
N GLY A 49 -20.17 7.99 -35.80
CA GLY A 49 -19.19 6.98 -36.23
C GLY A 49 -17.89 7.08 -35.43
N GLU A 50 -17.35 8.29 -35.28
CA GLU A 50 -16.17 8.57 -34.46
C GLU A 50 -16.41 8.22 -32.98
N ALA A 51 -17.55 8.61 -32.41
CA ALA A 51 -17.91 8.26 -31.05
C ALA A 51 -18.01 6.74 -30.83
N LYS A 52 -18.57 6.00 -31.80
CA LYS A 52 -18.61 4.52 -31.76
C LYS A 52 -17.23 3.91 -31.85
N ALA A 53 -16.34 4.47 -32.67
CA ALA A 53 -14.95 4.03 -32.74
C ALA A 53 -14.23 4.26 -31.40
N SER A 54 -14.37 5.45 -30.80
CA SER A 54 -13.81 5.74 -29.48
C SER A 54 -14.36 4.82 -28.37
N VAL A 55 -15.66 4.49 -28.39
CA VAL A 55 -16.24 3.53 -27.43
C VAL A 55 -15.69 2.11 -27.64
N ALA A 56 -15.50 1.69 -28.88
CA ALA A 56 -14.91 0.38 -29.19
C ALA A 56 -13.44 0.29 -28.72
N GLU A 57 -12.66 1.36 -28.92
CA GLU A 57 -11.28 1.46 -28.42
C GLU A 57 -11.23 1.45 -26.89
N LEU A 58 -12.11 2.21 -26.22
CA LEU A 58 -12.22 2.20 -24.75
C LEU A 58 -12.60 0.81 -24.22
N ASN A 59 -13.50 0.10 -24.89
CA ASN A 59 -13.89 -1.26 -24.50
C ASN A 59 -12.74 -2.26 -24.69
N GLY A 60 -12.00 -2.17 -25.80
CA GLY A 60 -10.80 -2.98 -26.03
C GLY A 60 -9.68 -2.66 -25.05
N ALA A 61 -9.47 -1.39 -24.71
CA ALA A 61 -8.49 -0.96 -23.72
C ALA A 61 -8.86 -1.45 -22.31
N LEU A 62 -10.15 -1.43 -21.94
CA LEU A 62 -10.61 -1.94 -20.65
C LEU A 62 -10.43 -3.45 -20.52
N ALA A 63 -10.66 -4.21 -21.61
CA ALA A 63 -10.40 -5.64 -21.67
C ALA A 63 -8.90 -5.99 -21.52
N ASN A 64 -8.01 -5.13 -22.01
CA ASN A 64 -6.56 -5.36 -21.97
C ASN A 64 -5.86 -4.77 -20.72
N LYS A 65 -6.40 -3.71 -20.09
CA LYS A 65 -5.74 -2.99 -18.99
C LYS A 65 -5.95 -3.62 -17.60
N ALA A 66 -6.96 -4.47 -17.47
CA ALA A 66 -7.00 -5.46 -16.41
C ALA A 66 -6.56 -6.78 -17.06
N ASN A 67 -5.26 -6.93 -17.33
CA ASN A 67 -4.74 -8.21 -17.74
C ASN A 67 -5.01 -9.15 -16.55
N THR A 68 -6.11 -9.90 -16.59
CA THR A 68 -6.61 -10.75 -15.50
C THR A 68 -5.51 -11.66 -14.97
N PHE A 69 -4.54 -11.97 -15.83
CA PHE A 69 -3.29 -12.63 -15.50
C PHE A 69 -2.48 -11.93 -14.39
N ASP A 70 -2.27 -10.61 -14.46
CA ASP A 70 -1.50 -9.87 -13.46
C ASP A 70 -2.23 -9.82 -12.11
N VAL A 71 -3.55 -9.63 -12.14
CA VAL A 71 -4.38 -9.64 -10.91
C VAL A 71 -4.42 -11.04 -10.28
N THR A 72 -4.45 -12.10 -11.10
CA THR A 72 -4.41 -13.49 -10.61
C THR A 72 -3.03 -13.84 -10.06
N ALA A 73 -1.95 -13.40 -10.72
CA ALA A 73 -0.58 -13.60 -10.25
C ALA A 73 -0.34 -12.86 -8.92
N LEU A 74 -0.79 -11.62 -8.79
CA LEU A 74 -0.75 -10.86 -7.54
C LEU A 74 -1.52 -11.56 -6.41
N ARG A 75 -2.70 -12.13 -6.72
CA ARG A 75 -3.47 -12.88 -5.73
C ARG A 75 -2.74 -14.15 -5.28
N ALA A 76 -2.15 -14.89 -6.22
CA ALA A 76 -1.39 -16.10 -5.91
C ALA A 76 -0.12 -15.79 -5.07
N ASP A 77 0.56 -14.69 -5.36
CA ASP A 77 1.70 -14.22 -4.55
C ASP A 77 1.26 -13.86 -3.12
N LEU A 78 0.11 -13.19 -2.98
CA LEU A 78 -0.48 -12.88 -1.69
C LEU A 78 -0.81 -14.14 -0.89
N ASP A 79 -1.49 -15.12 -1.50
CA ASP A 79 -1.85 -16.39 -0.85
C ASP A 79 -0.60 -17.17 -0.41
N LYS A 80 0.47 -17.14 -1.21
CA LYS A 80 1.76 -17.73 -0.86
C LYS A 80 2.40 -17.01 0.33
N SER A 81 2.44 -15.67 0.31
CA SER A 81 2.99 -14.88 1.42
C SER A 81 2.26 -15.14 2.73
N LEU A 82 0.92 -15.30 2.68
CA LEU A 82 0.08 -15.65 3.84
C LEU A 82 0.42 -17.04 4.39
N ALA A 83 0.63 -18.03 3.51
CA ALA A 83 1.04 -19.37 3.91
C ALA A 83 2.43 -19.37 4.57
N ASP A 84 3.38 -18.63 4.01
CA ASP A 84 4.74 -18.51 4.57
C ASP A 84 4.72 -17.83 5.96
N ILE A 85 3.91 -16.79 6.14
CA ILE A 85 3.72 -16.15 7.45
C ILE A 85 3.14 -17.15 8.47
N ALA A 86 2.15 -17.94 8.08
CA ALA A 86 1.54 -18.94 8.95
C ALA A 86 2.56 -20.02 9.39
N ASN A 87 3.40 -20.49 8.45
CA ASN A 87 4.47 -21.44 8.73
C ASN A 87 5.50 -20.86 9.70
N ASN A 88 5.96 -19.64 9.44
CA ASN A 88 6.91 -18.95 10.31
C ASN A 88 6.37 -18.77 11.72
N HIS A 89 5.11 -18.32 11.86
CA HIS A 89 4.47 -18.16 13.17
C HIS A 89 4.41 -19.48 13.95
N LYS A 90 4.08 -20.58 13.26
CA LYS A 90 4.07 -21.91 13.88
C LYS A 90 5.47 -22.32 14.33
N GLU A 91 6.48 -22.17 13.48
CA GLU A 91 7.87 -22.52 13.81
C GLU A 91 8.39 -21.72 15.01
N PHE A 92 8.08 -20.42 15.09
CA PHE A 92 8.44 -19.61 16.25
C PHE A 92 7.74 -20.09 17.52
N GLY A 93 6.46 -20.45 17.45
CA GLY A 93 5.72 -21.03 18.57
C GLY A 93 6.36 -22.31 19.10
N ASP A 94 6.71 -23.23 18.21
CA ASP A 94 7.37 -24.49 18.56
C ASP A 94 8.75 -24.24 19.22
N LYS A 95 9.56 -23.32 18.66
CA LYS A 95 10.86 -22.94 19.26
C LYS A 95 10.71 -22.30 20.64
N ILE A 96 9.70 -21.44 20.85
CA ILE A 96 9.44 -20.84 22.16
C ILE A 96 9.08 -21.93 23.18
N ALA A 97 8.24 -22.89 22.79
CA ALA A 97 7.87 -24.01 23.65
C ALA A 97 9.08 -24.87 24.04
N ASP A 98 9.99 -25.15 23.10
CA ASP A 98 11.23 -25.87 23.38
C ASP A 98 12.15 -25.10 24.33
N LEU A 99 12.34 -23.79 24.11
CA LEU A 99 13.13 -22.94 25.00
C LEU A 99 12.52 -22.86 26.40
N GLN A 100 11.20 -22.77 26.50
CA GLN A 100 10.50 -22.79 27.79
C GLN A 100 10.67 -24.14 28.49
N LYS A 101 10.67 -25.26 27.76
CA LYS A 101 10.90 -26.60 28.33
C LYS A 101 12.33 -26.76 28.85
N VAL A 102 13.32 -26.18 28.17
CA VAL A 102 14.71 -26.12 28.67
C VAL A 102 14.81 -25.23 29.92
N ALA A 103 14.12 -24.09 29.93
CA ALA A 103 14.09 -23.19 31.09
C ALA A 103 13.32 -23.74 32.30
N SER A 104 12.34 -24.61 32.07
CA SER A 104 11.49 -25.20 33.13
C SER A 104 12.01 -26.54 33.66
N SER A 105 13.12 -27.08 33.10
CA SER A 105 13.80 -28.20 33.74
C SER A 105 14.29 -27.75 35.11
N PRO A 106 14.01 -28.50 36.20
CA PRO A 106 14.42 -28.09 37.52
C PRO A 106 15.95 -28.07 37.55
N LYS A 107 16.52 -26.87 37.57
CA LYS A 107 17.87 -26.66 38.07
C LYS A 107 17.86 -27.22 39.47
N VAL A 108 18.35 -28.46 39.61
CA VAL A 108 18.56 -29.15 40.87
C VAL A 108 19.29 -28.18 41.78
N SER A 109 18.50 -27.53 42.63
CA SER A 109 18.93 -26.76 43.78
C SER A 109 19.38 -27.78 44.81
N SER A 110 20.49 -28.47 44.52
CA SER A 110 21.32 -28.98 45.60
C SER A 110 21.88 -27.75 46.31
N LYS A 111 21.14 -27.29 47.32
CA LYS A 111 21.69 -26.57 48.46
C LYS A 111 22.66 -27.53 49.14
N ALA A 112 23.80 -27.75 48.49
CA ALA A 112 24.92 -28.50 49.03
C ALA A 112 25.56 -27.59 50.08
N ALA A 113 25.34 -27.97 51.34
CA ALA A 113 26.17 -27.51 52.42
C ALA A 113 27.65 -27.81 52.11
N ALA A 114 28.47 -26.74 52.18
CA ALA A 114 29.91 -26.64 52.42
C ALA A 114 30.89 -27.71 51.89
N PRO A 115 32.05 -27.25 51.39
CA PRO A 115 33.25 -27.59 52.15
C PRO A 115 34.01 -26.35 52.60
N ALA A 116 34.45 -26.37 53.85
CA ALA A 116 35.46 -25.47 54.38
C ALA A 116 36.81 -25.72 53.65
N GLY A 117 36.95 -25.22 52.42
CA GLY A 117 38.22 -25.02 51.74
C GLY A 117 38.95 -23.80 52.29
N PRO A 118 40.27 -23.66 52.02
CA PRO A 118 41.14 -22.68 52.67
C PRO A 118 40.51 -21.29 52.58
N GLY A 119 40.52 -20.53 53.68
CA GLY A 119 39.94 -19.18 53.75
C GLY A 119 40.70 -18.14 52.91
N GLU A 120 41.38 -18.59 51.85
CA GLU A 120 42.23 -17.82 50.96
C GLU A 120 41.90 -18.17 49.50
N TYR A 121 41.74 -17.16 48.67
CA TYR A 121 41.54 -17.25 47.22
C TYR A 121 42.71 -16.60 46.50
N SER A 122 43.36 -17.34 45.59
CA SER A 122 44.39 -16.77 44.72
C SER A 122 43.75 -16.17 43.48
N VAL A 123 43.93 -14.87 43.28
CA VAL A 123 43.36 -14.13 42.14
C VAL A 123 43.91 -14.69 40.83
N VAL A 124 43.04 -15.03 39.88
CA VAL A 124 43.46 -15.41 38.52
C VAL A 124 43.22 -14.27 37.52
N LYS A 125 43.80 -14.38 36.33
CA LYS A 125 43.67 -13.36 35.28
C LYS A 125 42.20 -13.12 34.95
N GLY A 126 41.76 -11.86 35.06
CA GLY A 126 40.39 -11.44 34.74
C GLY A 126 39.41 -11.50 35.90
N ASP A 127 39.83 -11.92 37.09
CA ASP A 127 38.99 -11.81 38.28
C ASP A 127 38.88 -10.37 38.77
N THR A 128 37.70 -10.04 39.28
CA THR A 128 37.42 -8.80 39.99
C THR A 128 37.00 -9.12 41.42
N LEU A 129 37.19 -8.20 42.35
CA LEU A 129 36.87 -8.40 43.76
C LEU A 129 35.39 -8.81 43.96
N GLY A 130 34.47 -8.24 43.15
CA GLY A 130 33.07 -8.64 43.11
C GLY A 130 32.79 -9.97 42.43
N GLY A 131 33.55 -10.34 41.40
CA GLY A 131 33.49 -11.66 40.79
C GLY A 131 33.91 -12.77 41.75
N ILE A 132 34.98 -12.52 42.51
CA ILE A 132 35.47 -13.44 43.55
C ILE A 132 34.47 -13.56 44.69
N ALA A 133 33.92 -12.43 45.18
CA ALA A 133 32.88 -12.43 46.21
C ALA A 133 31.68 -13.30 45.81
N LYS A 134 31.20 -13.16 44.57
CA LYS A 134 30.12 -13.99 44.01
C LYS A 134 30.51 -15.47 43.89
N LYS A 135 31.74 -15.77 43.47
CA LYS A 135 32.24 -17.14 43.38
C LYS A 135 32.31 -17.82 44.76
N VAL A 136 32.68 -17.08 45.80
CA VAL A 136 32.81 -17.59 47.16
C VAL A 136 31.49 -17.51 47.95
N GLY A 137 30.50 -16.77 47.44
CA GLY A 137 29.19 -16.64 48.07
C GLY A 137 29.15 -15.66 49.23
N ILE A 138 30.10 -14.72 49.30
CA ILE A 138 30.14 -13.63 50.29
C ILE A 138 29.84 -12.29 49.64
N SER A 139 29.38 -11.32 50.44
CA SER A 139 29.10 -9.97 49.95
C SER A 139 30.41 -9.23 49.60
N LEU A 140 30.35 -8.34 48.60
CA LEU A 140 31.48 -7.46 48.21
C LEU A 140 32.03 -6.68 49.43
N LYS A 141 31.13 -6.21 50.29
CA LYS A 141 31.48 -5.51 51.52
C LYS A 141 32.31 -6.39 52.46
N THR A 142 31.88 -7.64 52.68
CA THR A 142 32.55 -8.59 53.58
C THR A 142 33.96 -8.94 53.10
N ILE A 143 34.15 -9.17 51.80
CA ILE A 143 35.49 -9.45 51.26
C ILE A 143 36.40 -8.21 51.31
N GLN A 144 35.85 -7.00 51.21
CA GLN A 144 36.61 -5.77 51.34
C GLN A 144 37.01 -5.51 52.80
N GLU A 145 36.13 -5.81 53.76
CA GLU A 145 36.40 -5.74 55.20
C GLU A 145 37.49 -6.75 55.62
N LEU A 146 37.50 -7.94 55.03
CA LEU A 146 38.53 -8.96 55.26
C LEU A 146 39.89 -8.60 54.63
N ASN A 147 39.90 -7.73 53.61
CA ASN A 147 41.09 -7.37 52.84
C ASN A 147 41.20 -5.84 52.66
N PRO A 148 41.34 -5.06 53.74
CA PRO A 148 41.37 -3.60 53.68
C PRO A 148 42.58 -3.07 52.88
N ASP A 149 43.68 -3.82 52.85
CA ASP A 149 44.91 -3.47 52.12
C ASP A 149 44.83 -3.77 50.62
N VAL A 150 43.75 -4.42 50.15
CA VAL A 150 43.60 -4.81 48.75
C VAL A 150 42.79 -3.75 48.00
N ASN A 151 43.42 -3.14 47.01
CA ASN A 151 42.74 -2.25 46.08
C ASN A 151 42.12 -3.04 44.92
N ALA A 152 40.79 -2.99 44.80
CA ALA A 152 40.04 -3.68 43.74
C ALA A 152 40.50 -3.32 42.31
N ASN A 153 41.04 -2.12 42.11
CA ASN A 153 41.54 -1.64 40.81
C ASN A 153 43.01 -2.02 40.54
N ARG A 154 43.72 -2.56 41.53
CA ARG A 154 45.14 -2.92 41.44
C ARG A 154 45.41 -4.34 41.96
N MET A 155 44.49 -5.26 41.71
CA MET A 155 44.69 -6.66 42.09
C MET A 155 45.72 -7.33 41.17
N GLN A 156 46.60 -8.13 41.76
CA GLN A 156 47.63 -8.86 41.04
C GLN A 156 47.25 -10.33 40.86
N ILE A 157 47.60 -10.91 39.72
CA ILE A 157 47.42 -12.34 39.46
C ILE A 157 48.32 -13.12 40.43
N GLY A 158 47.75 -14.10 41.15
CA GLY A 158 48.41 -14.86 42.21
C GLY A 158 48.31 -14.23 43.61
N GLN A 159 47.72 -13.04 43.73
CA GLN A 159 47.49 -12.40 45.03
C GLN A 159 46.49 -13.22 45.86
N LYS A 160 46.81 -13.45 47.14
CA LYS A 160 45.93 -14.16 48.07
C LYS A 160 44.94 -13.20 48.73
N LEU A 161 43.66 -13.51 48.66
CA LEU A 161 42.57 -12.78 49.31
C LEU A 161 41.92 -13.64 50.39
N LYS A 162 41.66 -13.07 51.56
CA LYS A 162 40.89 -13.71 52.62
C LYS A 162 39.41 -13.75 52.26
N THR A 163 38.76 -14.89 52.42
CA THR A 163 37.37 -15.07 51.96
C THR A 163 36.41 -15.63 53.01
N LYS A 164 36.84 -15.76 54.27
CA LYS A 164 36.01 -16.05 55.44
C LYS A 164 36.75 -15.71 56.71
#